data_AF-A0A1F3SKU0-F1
#
_entry.id   AF-A0A1F3SKU0-F1
#
_cell.length_a   1.000
_cell.length_b   1.000
_cell.length_c   1.000
_cell.angle_alpha   90.00
_cell.angle_beta   90.00
_cell.angle_gamma   90.00
#
_symmetry.space_group_name_H-M   'P 1'
#
loop_
_entity.id
_entity.type
_entity.pdbx_description
1 polymer ?
#
loop_
_entity_poly.entity_id
_entity_poly.type
_entity_poly.pdbx_seq_one_letter_code
_entity_poly.pdbx_strand_id
1 'polypeptide(L)'
;MKIKHSSRRWTIERILCEILKLPEVSAKHAQHLHADLYSAAIRHFSSWRKAVEAAGFEYQRVSKRKLRGHWSCERIVAEITQLSKKNSNHVRSNRRDLYSAAIRLFGNWQSAVEAAGFNYDEIRQDWVSSDADKIRFRKK
;
A
#
# COMPACT_ATOMS: atom_id res chain seq x y z
N MET A 1 22.24 -37.49 3.17
CA MET A 1 20.78 -37.71 2.99
C MET A 1 20.25 -36.68 2.00
N LYS A 2 19.85 -37.07 0.79
CA LYS A 2 19.24 -36.15 -0.20
C LYS A 2 17.73 -36.27 -0.08
N ILE A 3 17.07 -35.22 0.41
CA ILE A 3 15.60 -35.17 0.50
C ILE A 3 15.07 -35.13 -0.94
N LYS A 4 14.35 -36.20 -1.32
CA LYS A 4 13.66 -36.29 -2.60
C LYS A 4 12.56 -35.23 -2.64
N HIS A 5 12.73 -34.16 -3.40
CA HIS A 5 11.59 -33.35 -3.82
C HIS A 5 10.78 -34.21 -4.82
N SER A 6 9.73 -34.86 -4.33
CA SER A 6 8.70 -35.42 -5.20
C SER A 6 8.22 -34.28 -6.09
N SER A 7 8.55 -34.34 -7.38
CA SER A 7 8.15 -33.38 -8.40
C SER A 7 6.65 -33.53 -8.65
N ARG A 8 5.84 -33.07 -7.69
CA ARG A 8 4.40 -32.94 -7.84
C ARG A 8 4.16 -31.88 -8.91
N ARG A 9 3.63 -32.31 -10.05
CA ARG A 9 3.39 -31.45 -11.20
C ARG A 9 2.34 -30.40 -10.84
N TRP A 10 2.69 -29.13 -11.03
CA TRP A 10 1.73 -28.03 -10.91
C TRP A 10 0.85 -28.02 -12.17
N THR A 11 -0.45 -28.18 -12.00
CA THR A 11 -1.46 -27.96 -13.04
C THR A 11 -2.26 -26.71 -12.70
N ILE A 12 -2.98 -26.18 -13.70
CA ILE A 12 -3.84 -25.01 -13.52
C ILE A 12 -4.87 -25.28 -12.41
N GLU A 13 -5.54 -26.43 -12.45
CA GLU A 13 -6.59 -26.81 -11.50
C GLU A 13 -6.03 -26.91 -10.09
N ARG A 14 -4.82 -27.49 -9.94
CA ARG A 14 -4.15 -27.57 -8.65
C ARG A 14 -3.84 -26.19 -8.08
N ILE A 15 -3.31 -25.28 -8.90
CA ILE A 15 -2.99 -23.92 -8.48
C ILE A 15 -4.26 -23.22 -7.97
N LEU A 16 -5.36 -23.32 -8.71
CA LEU A 16 -6.65 -22.72 -8.32
C LEU A 16 -7.17 -23.31 -7.00
N CYS A 17 -7.14 -24.65 -6.86
CA CYS A 17 -7.53 -25.34 -5.62
C CYS A 17 -6.69 -24.93 -4.41
N GLU A 18 -5.38 -24.76 -4.57
CA GLU A 18 -4.51 -24.33 -3.47
C GLU A 18 -4.75 -22.85 -3.12
N ILE A 19 -4.99 -21.98 -4.10
CA ILE A 19 -5.37 -20.57 -3.87
C ILE A 19 -6.65 -20.47 -3.06
N LEU A 20 -7.67 -21.27 -3.38
CA LEU A 20 -8.96 -21.32 -2.67
C LEU A 20 -8.82 -21.76 -1.20
N LYS A 21 -7.76 -22.53 -0.87
CA LYS A 21 -7.49 -23.01 0.48
C LYS A 21 -6.68 -22.02 1.32
N LEU A 22 -6.16 -20.94 0.73
CA LEU A 22 -5.34 -19.98 1.46
C LEU A 22 -6.19 -19.22 2.49
N PRO A 23 -5.73 -19.10 3.74
CA PRO A 23 -6.40 -18.28 4.74
C PRO A 23 -6.35 -16.78 4.37
N GLU A 24 -5.29 -16.36 3.66
CA GLU A 24 -5.17 -15.01 3.12
C GLU A 24 -4.68 -15.06 1.67
N VAL A 25 -5.55 -14.64 0.73
CA VAL A 25 -5.27 -14.59 -0.72
C VAL A 25 -4.45 -13.34 -1.11
N SER A 26 -3.40 -13.07 -0.33
CA SER A 26 -2.48 -11.95 -0.53
C SER A 26 -1.22 -12.43 -1.25
N ALA A 27 -0.77 -11.68 -2.27
CA ALA A 27 0.46 -11.99 -2.99
C ALA A 27 1.68 -12.07 -2.05
N LYS A 28 1.74 -11.22 -1.02
CA LYS A 28 2.82 -11.22 -0.03
C LYS A 28 2.78 -12.47 0.84
N HIS A 29 1.58 -12.87 1.27
CA HIS A 29 1.38 -14.08 2.06
C HIS A 29 1.79 -15.33 1.26
N ALA A 30 1.30 -15.45 0.02
CA ALA A 30 1.67 -16.53 -0.88
C ALA A 30 3.18 -16.54 -1.17
N GLN A 31 3.80 -15.39 -1.44
CA GLN A 31 5.23 -15.30 -1.71
C GLN A 31 6.10 -15.77 -0.52
N HIS A 32 5.69 -15.45 0.71
CA HIS A 32 6.48 -15.76 1.91
C HIS A 32 6.21 -17.16 2.48
N LEU A 33 4.96 -17.63 2.44
CA LEU A 33 4.55 -18.88 3.10
C LEU A 33 4.30 -20.03 2.11
N HIS A 34 4.06 -19.72 0.84
CA HIS A 34 3.73 -20.69 -0.22
C HIS A 34 4.50 -20.37 -1.52
N ALA A 35 5.83 -20.22 -1.41
CA ALA A 35 6.69 -19.73 -2.49
C ALA A 35 6.63 -20.60 -3.76
N ASP A 36 6.40 -21.90 -3.62
CA ASP A 36 6.22 -22.87 -4.70
C ASP A 36 4.90 -22.64 -5.45
N LEU A 37 3.79 -22.47 -4.72
CA LEU A 37 2.49 -22.09 -5.27
C LEU A 37 2.57 -20.73 -5.97
N TYR A 38 3.21 -19.74 -5.35
CA TYR A 38 3.42 -18.42 -5.95
C TYR A 38 4.18 -18.55 -7.27
N SER A 39 5.31 -19.26 -7.28
CA SER A 39 6.12 -19.45 -8.49
C SER A 39 5.37 -20.20 -9.60
N ALA A 40 4.56 -21.21 -9.24
CA ALA A 40 3.70 -21.91 -10.17
C ALA A 40 2.62 -20.99 -10.75
N ALA A 41 1.95 -20.20 -9.92
CA ALA A 41 0.95 -19.23 -10.34
C ALA A 41 1.54 -18.19 -11.31
N ILE A 42 2.74 -17.67 -11.03
CA ILE A 42 3.43 -16.76 -11.96
C ILE A 42 3.73 -17.46 -13.29
N ARG A 43 4.19 -18.71 -13.28
CA ARG A 43 4.53 -19.44 -14.51
C ARG A 43 3.31 -19.72 -15.39
N HIS A 44 2.19 -20.10 -14.80
CA HIS A 44 0.99 -20.50 -15.57
C HIS A 44 0.07 -19.32 -15.93
N PHE A 45 -0.05 -18.32 -15.06
CA PHE A 45 -0.98 -17.19 -15.25
C PHE A 45 -0.28 -15.85 -15.50
N SER A 46 1.06 -15.84 -15.58
CA SER A 46 1.91 -14.65 -15.72
C SER A 46 1.89 -13.67 -14.53
N SER A 47 0.91 -13.75 -13.64
CA SER A 47 0.83 -12.91 -12.44
C SER A 47 -0.05 -13.55 -11.37
N TRP A 48 0.24 -13.25 -10.10
CA TRP A 48 -0.59 -13.71 -8.98
C TRP A 48 -2.03 -13.18 -9.07
N ARG A 49 -2.18 -11.93 -9.53
CA ARG A 49 -3.50 -11.32 -9.77
C ARG A 49 -4.36 -12.16 -10.71
N LYS A 50 -3.82 -12.53 -11.88
CA LYS A 50 -4.54 -13.34 -12.86
C LYS A 50 -4.91 -14.72 -12.32
N ALA A 51 -4.02 -15.34 -11.53
CA ALA A 51 -4.32 -16.63 -10.89
C ALA A 51 -5.45 -16.52 -9.87
N VAL A 52 -5.48 -15.44 -9.08
CA VAL A 52 -6.54 -15.18 -8.09
C VAL A 52 -7.88 -14.83 -8.76
N GLU A 53 -7.86 -14.03 -9.83
CA GLU A 53 -9.05 -13.74 -10.64
C GLU A 53 -9.58 -15.01 -11.33
N ALA A 54 -8.70 -15.88 -11.83
CA ALA A 54 -9.08 -17.19 -12.38
C ALA A 54 -9.63 -18.16 -11.33
N ALA A 55 -9.25 -17.99 -10.05
CA ALA A 55 -9.83 -18.73 -8.92
C ALA A 55 -11.20 -18.16 -8.48
N GLY A 56 -11.70 -17.11 -9.15
CA GLY A 56 -13.01 -16.52 -8.90
C GLY A 56 -13.04 -15.41 -7.85
N PHE A 57 -11.87 -14.98 -7.35
CA PHE A 57 -11.81 -13.85 -6.42
C PHE A 57 -11.72 -12.52 -7.18
N GLU A 58 -12.47 -11.52 -6.72
CA GLU A 58 -12.23 -10.14 -7.13
C GLU A 58 -10.94 -9.64 -6.46
N TYR A 59 -9.82 -9.62 -7.22
CA TYR A 59 -8.48 -9.33 -6.69
C TYR A 59 -8.42 -8.04 -5.87
N GLN A 60 -9.22 -7.02 -6.24
CA GLN A 60 -9.28 -5.75 -5.53
C GLN A 60 -9.78 -5.87 -4.10
N ARG A 61 -10.67 -6.83 -3.82
CA ARG A 61 -11.23 -7.04 -2.48
C ARG A 61 -10.28 -7.81 -1.56
N VAL A 62 -9.48 -8.71 -2.14
CA VAL A 62 -8.55 -9.56 -1.38
C VAL A 62 -7.14 -8.94 -1.28
N SER A 63 -6.80 -8.02 -2.19
CA SER A 63 -5.53 -7.30 -2.16
C SER A 63 -5.56 -6.14 -1.16
N LYS A 64 -4.68 -6.20 -0.16
CA LYS A 64 -4.37 -5.05 0.71
C LYS A 64 -3.63 -3.92 -0.02
N ARG A 65 -3.15 -4.16 -1.25
CA ARG A 65 -2.48 -3.14 -2.08
C ARG A 65 -3.50 -2.39 -2.93
N LYS A 66 -3.43 -1.06 -2.88
CA LYS A 66 -4.05 -0.15 -3.85
C LYS A 66 -3.49 -0.43 -5.25
N LEU A 67 -4.37 -0.47 -6.25
CA LEU A 67 -4.00 -0.74 -7.64
C LEU A 67 -3.14 0.39 -8.23
N ARG A 68 -2.41 0.08 -9.31
CA ARG A 68 -1.81 1.12 -10.16
C ARG A 68 -2.91 2.04 -10.68
N GLY A 69 -2.63 3.35 -10.69
CA GLY A 69 -3.60 4.37 -11.06
C GLY A 69 -4.57 4.77 -9.94
N HIS A 70 -4.51 4.14 -8.75
CA HIS A 70 -5.34 4.56 -7.62
C HIS A 70 -5.13 6.03 -7.22
N TRP A 71 -3.87 6.49 -7.31
CA TRP A 71 -3.50 7.86 -7.01
C TRP A 71 -3.44 8.70 -8.27
N SER A 72 -4.32 9.69 -8.36
CA SER A 72 -4.29 10.80 -9.30
C SER A 72 -4.06 12.12 -8.57
N CYS A 73 -3.77 13.19 -9.31
CA CYS A 73 -3.61 14.53 -8.73
C CYS A 73 -4.89 14.97 -8.01
N GLU A 74 -6.05 14.75 -8.62
CA GLU A 74 -7.37 15.11 -8.09
C GLU A 74 -7.67 14.34 -6.80
N ARG A 75 -7.35 13.04 -6.77
CA ARG A 75 -7.57 12.22 -5.57
C ARG A 75 -6.67 12.66 -4.42
N ILE A 76 -5.41 13.00 -4.70
CA ILE A 76 -4.49 13.50 -3.68
C ILE A 76 -5.02 14.81 -3.10
N VAL A 77 -5.45 15.75 -3.95
CA VAL A 77 -6.07 17.01 -3.50
C VAL A 77 -7.28 16.73 -2.62
N ALA A 78 -8.22 15.88 -3.07
CA ALA A 78 -9.41 15.54 -2.29
C ALA A 78 -9.07 14.94 -0.91
N GLU A 79 -8.07 14.05 -0.86
CA GLU A 79 -7.62 13.42 0.38
C GLU A 79 -6.93 14.43 1.30
N ILE A 80 -6.11 15.34 0.76
CA ILE A 80 -5.47 16.41 1.54
C ILE A 80 -6.51 17.35 2.13
N THR A 81 -7.53 17.73 1.37
CA THR A 81 -8.63 18.58 1.86
C THR A 81 -9.32 17.96 3.08
N GLN A 82 -9.53 16.63 3.06
CA GLN A 82 -10.15 15.87 4.14
C GLN A 82 -9.23 15.59 5.34
N LEU A 83 -7.92 15.85 5.23
CA LEU A 83 -7.00 15.65 6.37
C LEU A 83 -7.27 16.67 7.47
N SER A 84 -7.55 16.16 8.67
CA SER A 84 -7.59 16.97 9.90
C SER A 84 -6.23 17.54 10.28
N LYS A 85 -5.14 16.80 10.00
CA LYS A 85 -3.76 17.22 10.20
C LYS A 85 -2.96 17.06 8.91
N LYS A 86 -2.58 18.19 8.30
CA LYS A 86 -1.81 18.24 7.05
C LYS A 86 -0.29 18.17 7.27
N ASN A 87 0.14 17.83 8.50
CA ASN A 87 1.55 17.79 8.90
C ASN A 87 2.34 16.78 8.11
N SER A 88 3.37 17.24 7.40
CA SER A 88 4.18 16.40 6.54
C SER A 88 4.79 15.22 7.30
N ASN A 89 5.25 15.41 8.54
CA ASN A 89 5.73 14.32 9.40
C ASN A 89 4.59 13.43 9.88
N HIS A 90 3.44 14.01 10.25
CA HIS A 90 2.27 13.24 10.67
C HIS A 90 1.75 12.34 9.53
N VAL A 91 1.58 12.89 8.33
CA VAL A 91 1.10 12.19 7.14
C VAL A 91 2.16 11.18 6.68
N ARG A 92 3.45 11.53 6.71
CA ARG A 92 4.54 10.57 6.42
C ARG A 92 4.49 9.36 7.36
N SER A 93 4.15 9.54 8.64
CA SER A 93 4.09 8.42 9.59
C SER A 93 2.80 7.61 9.47
N ASN A 94 1.65 8.27 9.34
CA ASN A 94 0.32 7.65 9.47
C ASN A 94 -0.37 7.34 8.14
N ARG A 95 0.00 8.04 7.06
CA ARG A 95 -0.60 7.97 5.71
C ARG A 95 0.51 7.91 4.64
N ARG A 96 1.45 6.97 4.81
CA ARG A 96 2.65 6.79 3.96
C ARG A 96 2.35 6.71 2.47
N ASP A 97 1.25 6.06 2.12
CA ASP A 97 0.80 5.86 0.75
C ASP A 97 0.39 7.18 0.09
N LEU A 98 -0.39 8.01 0.80
CA LEU A 98 -0.76 9.37 0.37
C LEU A 98 0.48 10.25 0.25
N TYR A 99 1.34 10.25 1.26
CA TYR A 99 2.57 11.05 1.26
C TYR A 99 3.45 10.70 0.05
N SER A 100 3.75 9.41 -0.15
CA SER A 100 4.60 8.96 -1.27
C SER A 100 3.96 9.26 -2.63
N ALA A 101 2.64 9.17 -2.74
CA ALA A 101 1.93 9.53 -3.96
C ALA A 101 1.99 11.03 -4.25
N ALA A 102 1.83 11.87 -3.23
CA ALA A 102 1.98 13.32 -3.32
C ALA A 102 3.38 13.73 -3.79
N ILE A 103 4.44 13.17 -3.19
CA ILE A 103 5.82 13.41 -3.64
C ILE A 103 6.00 13.02 -5.11
N ARG A 104 5.47 11.87 -5.53
CA ARG A 104 5.62 11.39 -6.91
C ARG A 104 4.87 12.24 -7.94
N LEU A 105 3.69 12.75 -7.61
CA LEU A 105 2.81 13.45 -8.57
C LEU A 105 2.97 14.97 -8.53
N PHE A 106 3.34 15.56 -7.40
CA PHE A 106 3.51 17.00 -7.22
C PHE A 106 4.97 17.40 -6.93
N GLY A 107 5.90 16.44 -6.87
CA GLY A 107 7.31 16.66 -6.56
C GLY A 107 7.61 16.77 -5.07
N ASN A 108 6.76 17.47 -4.31
CA ASN A 108 6.91 17.60 -2.86
C ASN A 108 5.55 17.77 -2.15
N TRP A 109 5.55 17.71 -0.82
CA TRP A 109 4.31 17.78 -0.02
C TRP A 109 3.72 19.20 0.01
N GLN A 110 4.55 20.23 0.04
CA GLN A 110 4.10 21.62 0.02
C GLN A 110 3.28 21.92 -1.24
N SER A 111 3.80 21.59 -2.41
CA SER A 111 3.10 21.80 -3.69
C SER A 111 1.78 21.03 -3.77
N ALA A 112 1.68 19.86 -3.15
CA ALA A 112 0.42 19.12 -3.07
C ALA A 112 -0.61 19.79 -2.13
N VAL A 113 -0.15 20.41 -1.05
CA VAL A 113 -1.00 21.17 -0.11
C VAL A 113 -1.47 22.48 -0.72
N GLU A 114 -0.58 23.19 -1.43
CA GLU A 114 -0.91 24.41 -2.19
C GLU A 114 -1.87 24.11 -3.34
N ALA A 115 -1.68 23.01 -4.05
CA ALA A 115 -2.62 22.55 -5.08
C ALA A 115 -4.00 22.18 -4.50
N ALA A 116 -4.06 21.83 -3.22
CA ALA A 116 -5.31 21.63 -2.50
C ALA A 116 -5.93 22.92 -1.95
N GLY A 117 -5.33 24.08 -2.25
CA GLY A 117 -5.85 25.40 -1.89
C GLY A 117 -5.48 25.86 -0.49
N PHE A 118 -4.48 25.25 0.16
CA PHE A 118 -4.05 25.64 1.50
C PHE A 118 -2.69 26.33 1.47
N ASN A 119 -2.51 27.34 2.33
CA ASN A 119 -1.21 27.97 2.55
C ASN A 119 -0.33 27.07 3.41
N TYR A 120 0.72 26.51 2.82
CA TYR A 120 1.61 25.57 3.52
C TYR A 120 2.41 26.24 4.65
N ASP A 121 2.74 27.52 4.55
CA ASP A 121 3.55 28.22 5.55
C ASP A 121 2.76 28.46 6.84
N GLU A 122 1.49 28.85 6.74
CA GLU A 122 0.57 28.96 7.89
C GLU A 122 0.43 27.62 8.62
N ILE A 123 0.16 26.59 7.82
CA ILE A 123 0.05 25.20 8.25
C ILE A 123 1.32 24.73 8.98
N ARG A 124 2.51 25.12 8.49
CA ARG A 124 3.80 24.78 9.10
C ARG A 124 4.01 25.52 10.43
N GLN A 125 3.64 26.81 10.49
CA GLN A 125 3.80 27.64 11.68
C GLN A 125 2.92 27.15 12.84
N ASP A 126 1.67 26.76 12.58
CA ASP A 126 0.75 26.22 13.58
C ASP A 126 1.33 25.04 14.37
N TRP A 127 2.11 24.19 13.71
CA TRP A 127 2.71 23.03 14.36
C TRP A 127 4.01 23.34 15.08
N VAL A 128 4.79 24.32 14.60
CA VAL A 128 5.98 24.81 15.33
C VAL A 128 5.54 25.42 16.65
N SER A 129 4.47 26.21 16.65
CA SER A 129 3.88 26.79 17.88
C SER A 129 3.35 25.69 18.81
N SER A 130 2.62 24.69 18.27
CA SER A 130 2.09 23.57 19.06
C SER A 130 3.16 22.64 19.66
N ASP A 131 4.34 22.51 19.04
CA ASP A 131 5.45 21.72 19.58
C ASP A 131 6.34 22.53 20.54
N ALA A 132 6.47 23.84 20.34
CA ALA A 132 7.16 24.73 21.28
C ALA A 132 6.47 24.77 22.65
N ASP A 133 5.13 24.72 22.69
CA ASP A 133 4.37 24.65 23.93
C ASP A 133 4.63 23.35 24.70
N LYS A 134 4.80 22.21 24.02
CA LYS A 134 5.11 20.92 24.69
C LYS A 134 6.50 20.88 25.33
N ILE A 135 7.46 21.66 24.82
CA ILE A 135 8.82 21.75 25.38
C ILE A 135 8.81 22.55 26.69
N ARG A 136 7.93 23.56 26.82
CA ARG A 136 7.81 24.37 28.05
C ARG A 136 7.26 23.60 29.25
N PHE A 137 6.40 22.60 29.03
CA PHE A 137 5.77 21.83 30.13
C PHE A 137 6.59 20.61 30.63
N ARG A 138 7.77 20.32 30.07
CA ARG A 138 8.58 19.14 30.44
C ARG A 138 9.76 19.45 31.37
N LYS A 139 9.83 20.68 31.91
CA LYS A 139 10.73 21.04 33.02
C LYS A 139 9.91 21.31 34.27
N LYS A 140 9.62 20.25 35.03
CA LYS A 140 9.38 20.33 36.47
C LYS A 140 9.86 19.04 37.12
#